data_AF-A0A965CTI2-F1
#
_entry.id   AF-A0A965CTI2-F1
#
_cell.length_a   1.000
_cell.length_b   1.000
_cell.length_c   1.000
_cell.angle_alpha   90.00
_cell.angle_beta   90.00
_cell.angle_gamma   90.00
#
_symmetry.space_group_name_H-M   'P 1'
#
loop_
_entity.id
_entity.type
_entity.pdbx_description
1 polymer ?
#
loop_
_entity_poly.entity_id
_entity_poly.type
_entity_poly.pdbx_seq_one_letter_code
_entity_poly.pdbx_strand_id
1 'polypeptide(L)'
;MSTQLLDKVRYWSEHQCFDSETREHAKRMLQENNQKEIEECFKSVLEFGTGGLRGPMGIGTNRMNRYTVMQATEGLARVIEAQGSG
;
A
#
# COMPACT_ATOMS: atom_id res chain seq x y z
N MET A 1 -3.62 -16.96 8.46
CA MET A 1 -2.98 -15.76 7.86
C MET A 1 -1.47 -15.85 7.99
N SER A 2 -0.71 -15.34 7.01
CA SER A 2 0.73 -15.14 7.17
C SER A 2 1.00 -14.02 8.18
N THR A 3 1.91 -14.23 9.13
CA THR A 3 2.33 -13.22 10.13
C THR A 3 2.73 -11.90 9.45
N GLN A 4 3.42 -12.00 8.32
CA GLN A 4 3.86 -10.87 7.50
C GLN A 4 2.69 -9.99 7.00
N LEU A 5 1.54 -10.60 6.68
CA LEU A 5 0.37 -9.87 6.21
C LEU A 5 -0.29 -9.09 7.36
N LEU A 6 -0.42 -9.72 8.52
CA LEU A 6 -0.97 -9.09 9.72
C LEU A 6 -0.09 -7.92 10.19
N ASP A 7 1.24 -8.08 10.12
CA ASP A 7 2.17 -7.00 10.46
C ASP A 7 2.03 -5.81 9.51
N LYS A 8 1.81 -6.05 8.21
CA LYS A 8 1.53 -4.96 7.25
C LYS A 8 0.24 -4.22 7.60
N VAL A 9 -0.85 -4.94 7.87
CA VAL A 9 -2.12 -4.26 8.23
C VAL A 9 -1.97 -3.50 9.55
N ARG A 10 -1.27 -4.07 10.53
CA ARG A 10 -0.98 -3.41 11.80
C ARG A 10 -0.19 -2.11 11.58
N TYR A 11 0.84 -2.15 10.74
CA TYR A 11 1.59 -0.96 10.35
C TYR A 11 0.68 0.12 9.75
N TRP A 12 -0.25 -0.27 8.86
CA TRP A 12 -1.25 0.63 8.28
C TRP A 12 -2.27 1.16 9.30
N SER A 13 -2.54 0.44 10.38
CA SER A 13 -3.45 0.87 11.45
C SER A 13 -2.84 1.80 12.50
N GLU A 14 -1.53 1.76 12.69
CA GLU A 14 -0.84 2.41 13.82
C GLU A 14 0.06 3.56 13.38
N HIS A 15 0.68 3.48 12.19
CA HIS A 15 1.71 4.42 11.81
C HIS A 15 1.14 5.81 11.45
N GLN A 16 1.79 6.86 11.95
CA GLN A 16 1.30 8.25 11.81
C GLN A 16 1.42 8.81 10.39
N CYS A 17 2.18 8.16 9.51
CA CYS A 17 2.28 8.57 8.10
C CYS A 17 0.97 8.37 7.32
N PHE A 18 0.09 7.49 7.80
CA PHE A 18 -1.23 7.29 7.22
C PHE A 18 -2.21 8.34 7.77
N ASP A 19 -3.24 8.70 7.02
CA ASP A 19 -4.30 9.55 7.54
C ASP A 19 -5.24 8.76 8.47
N SER A 20 -6.08 9.48 9.21
CA SER A 20 -7.00 8.87 10.17
C SER A 20 -7.93 7.87 9.52
N GLU A 21 -8.48 8.20 8.34
CA GLU A 21 -9.41 7.31 7.62
C GLU A 21 -8.74 6.00 7.23
N THR A 22 -7.53 6.07 6.68
CA THR A 22 -6.72 4.90 6.31
C THR A 22 -6.42 4.01 7.52
N ARG A 23 -6.03 4.61 8.65
CA ARG A 23 -5.77 3.87 9.89
C ARG A 23 -7.01 3.20 10.44
N GLU A 24 -8.14 3.92 10.51
CA GLU A 24 -9.40 3.35 11.02
C GLU A 24 -9.91 2.22 10.13
N HIS A 25 -9.76 2.33 8.81
CA HIS A 25 -10.09 1.23 7.90
C HIS A 25 -9.22 0.00 8.18
N ALA A 26 -7.90 0.15 8.31
CA ALA A 26 -7.01 -0.96 8.64
C ALA A 26 -7.35 -1.59 10.02
N LYS A 27 -7.72 -0.78 11.02
CA LYS A 27 -8.19 -1.28 12.33
C LYS A 27 -9.47 -2.11 12.19
N ARG A 28 -10.43 -1.64 11.41
CA ARG A 28 -11.69 -2.36 11.15
C ARG A 28 -11.41 -3.73 10.53
N MET A 29 -10.54 -3.81 9.53
CA MET A 29 -10.17 -5.09 8.91
C MET A 29 -9.61 -6.09 9.93
N LEU A 30 -8.78 -5.61 10.88
CA LEU A 30 -8.22 -6.43 11.96
C LEU A 30 -9.29 -6.86 12.96
N GLN A 31 -10.20 -5.96 13.35
CA GLN A 31 -11.29 -6.25 14.31
C GLN A 31 -12.30 -7.26 13.76
N GLU A 32 -12.65 -7.14 12.48
CA GLU A 32 -13.56 -8.05 11.79
C GLU A 32 -12.91 -9.39 11.42
N ASN A 33 -11.59 -9.50 11.61
CA ASN A 33 -10.78 -10.64 11.20
C ASN A 33 -11.05 -11.03 9.72
N ASN A 34 -11.23 -10.02 8.85
CA ASN A 34 -11.63 -10.21 7.46
C ASN A 34 -10.44 -10.67 6.60
N GLN A 35 -10.07 -11.94 6.77
CA GLN A 35 -8.88 -12.53 6.18
C GLN A 35 -8.85 -12.41 4.65
N LYS A 36 -10.01 -12.54 3.99
CA LYS A 36 -10.10 -12.43 2.54
C LYS A 36 -9.73 -11.02 2.06
N GLU A 37 -10.30 -10.01 2.69
CA GLU A 37 -10.06 -8.62 2.31
C GLU A 37 -8.60 -8.20 2.60
N ILE A 38 -8.05 -8.64 3.73
CA ILE A 38 -6.66 -8.42 4.08
C ILE A 38 -5.73 -9.05 3.03
N GLU A 39 -5.99 -10.29 2.62
CA GLU A 39 -5.22 -10.94 1.56
C GLU A 39 -5.33 -10.19 0.23
N GLU A 40 -6.52 -9.80 -0.20
CA GLU A 40 -6.69 -9.06 -1.46
C GLU A 40 -5.98 -7.69 -1.46
N CYS A 41 -5.94 -7.00 -0.31
CA CYS A 41 -5.39 -5.66 -0.20
C CYS A 41 -3.86 -5.62 0.05
N PHE A 42 -3.29 -6.64 0.71
CA PHE A 42 -1.90 -6.58 1.22
C PHE A 42 -0.97 -7.72 0.76
N LYS A 43 -1.49 -8.74 0.08
CA LYS A 43 -0.69 -9.90 -0.36
C LYS A 43 0.34 -9.54 -1.44
N SER A 44 0.01 -8.61 -2.32
CA SER A 44 0.90 -8.11 -3.38
C SER A 44 1.04 -6.59 -3.33
N VAL A 45 1.97 -6.07 -4.12
CA VAL A 45 2.08 -4.64 -4.40
C VAL A 45 1.41 -4.38 -5.74
N LEU A 46 0.78 -3.22 -5.89
CA LEU A 46 0.18 -2.79 -7.14
C LEU A 46 1.25 -2.69 -8.23
N GLU A 47 1.08 -3.48 -9.30
CA GLU A 47 2.08 -3.58 -10.36
C GLU A 47 1.93 -2.47 -11.40
N PHE A 48 3.07 -2.04 -11.96
CA PHE A 48 3.11 -1.09 -13.07
C PHE A 48 2.99 -1.85 -14.39
N GLY A 49 1.82 -1.78 -15.04
CA GLY A 49 1.57 -2.44 -16.32
C GLY A 49 1.94 -1.59 -17.52
N THR A 50 1.70 -2.11 -18.72
CA THR A 50 1.93 -1.40 -20.00
C THR A 50 1.19 -0.08 -20.13
N GLY A 51 0.04 0.06 -19.45
CA GLY A 51 -0.73 1.29 -19.36
C GLY A 51 -0.58 2.04 -18.03
N GLY A 52 0.52 1.81 -17.31
CA GLY A 52 0.82 2.46 -16.04
C GLY A 52 0.30 1.74 -14.81
N LEU A 53 0.37 2.44 -13.67
CA LEU A 53 -0.14 1.98 -12.38
C LEU A 53 -1.68 2.01 -12.39
N ARG A 54 -2.32 0.84 -12.32
CA ARG A 54 -3.79 0.71 -12.36
C ARG A 54 -4.26 -0.40 -11.43
N GLY A 55 -5.30 -0.13 -10.66
CA GLY A 55 -5.98 -1.12 -9.83
C GLY A 55 -7.15 -0.51 -9.07
N PRO A 56 -7.89 -1.32 -8.29
CA PRO A 56 -9.03 -0.84 -7.52
C PRO A 56 -8.60 0.18 -6.47
N MET A 57 -9.41 1.21 -6.25
CA MET A 57 -9.21 2.16 -5.16
C MET A 57 -9.40 1.48 -3.80
N GLY A 58 -8.56 1.79 -2.82
CA GLY A 58 -8.69 1.25 -1.47
C GLY A 58 -7.39 1.25 -0.68
N ILE A 59 -7.44 0.72 0.55
CA ILE A 59 -6.26 0.63 1.43
C ILE A 59 -5.39 -0.58 1.08
N GLY A 60 -4.11 -0.49 1.46
CA GLY A 60 -3.14 -1.56 1.28
C GLY A 60 -2.28 -1.41 0.04
N THR A 61 -1.29 -2.29 -0.05
CA THR A 61 -0.21 -2.22 -1.05
C THR A 61 -0.67 -2.63 -2.45
N ASN A 62 -1.74 -3.42 -2.56
CA ASN A 62 -2.29 -3.90 -3.84
C ASN A 62 -3.42 -3.02 -4.39
N ARG A 63 -3.64 -1.83 -3.82
CA ARG A 63 -4.74 -0.93 -4.19
C ARG A 63 -4.20 0.42 -4.67
N MET A 64 -4.96 1.09 -5.52
CA MET A 64 -4.70 2.47 -5.88
C MET A 64 -5.07 3.37 -4.70
N ASN A 65 -4.09 4.09 -4.19
CA ASN A 65 -4.27 5.08 -3.14
C ASN A 65 -3.13 6.08 -3.16
N ARG A 66 -3.25 7.15 -2.36
CA ARG A 66 -2.23 8.19 -2.27
C ARG A 66 -0.83 7.64 -1.93
N TYR A 67 -0.74 6.59 -1.12
CA TYR A 67 0.54 6.05 -0.64
C TYR A 67 1.23 5.23 -1.72
N THR A 68 0.48 4.42 -2.49
CA THR A 68 1.04 3.69 -3.62
C THR A 68 1.48 4.62 -4.74
N VAL A 69 0.74 5.71 -4.97
CA VAL A 69 1.16 6.79 -5.89
C VAL A 69 2.44 7.47 -5.39
N MET A 70 2.49 7.88 -4.12
CA MET A 70 3.69 8.49 -3.52
C MET A 70 4.92 7.58 -3.64
N GLN A 71 4.77 6.28 -3.37
CA GLN A 71 5.86 5.32 -3.52
C GLN A 71 6.36 5.21 -4.96
N ALA A 72 5.46 5.19 -5.94
CA ALA A 72 5.85 5.18 -7.35
C ALA A 72 6.58 6.47 -7.77
N THR A 73 6.10 7.64 -7.30
CA THR A 73 6.73 8.94 -7.56
C THR A 73 8.12 9.03 -6.93
N GLU A 74 8.27 8.60 -5.68
CA GLU A 74 9.56 8.54 -4.99
C GLU A 74 10.54 7.61 -5.72
N GLY A 75 10.08 6.44 -6.14
CA GLY A 75 10.88 5.51 -6.93
C GLY A 75 11.36 6.13 -8.25
N LEU A 76 10.48 6.85 -8.95
CA LEU A 76 10.83 7.57 -10.18
C LEU A 76 11.86 8.68 -9.94
N ALA A 77 11.69 9.48 -8.88
CA ALA A 77 12.62 10.54 -8.53
C ALA A 77 14.04 10.00 -8.30
N ARG A 78 14.17 8.92 -7.53
CA ARG A 78 15.47 8.26 -7.28
C ARG A 78 16.12 7.73 -8.55
N VAL A 79 15.33 7.20 -9.49
CA VAL A 79 15.84 6.76 -10.79
C VAL A 79 16.40 7.93 -11.59
N ILE A 80 15.69 9.07 -11.61
CA ILE A 80 16.15 10.29 -12.28
C ILE A 80 17.45 10.80 -11.66
N GLU A 81 17.54 10.86 -10.33
CA GLU A 81 18.76 11.29 -9.61
C GLU A 81 19.95 10.38 -9.92
N ALA A 82 19.74 9.06 -9.89
CA ALA A 82 20.78 8.07 -10.20
C ALA A 82 21.31 8.19 -11.63
N GLN A 83 20.45 8.56 -12.60
CA GLN A 83 20.85 8.75 -14.00
C GLN A 83 21.41 10.15 -14.30
N GLY A 84 21.01 11.17 -13.54
CA GLY A 84 21.45 12.56 -13.71
C GLY A 84 22.79 12.88 -13.04
N SER A 85 23.33 11.98 -12.22
CA SER A 85 24.61 12.16 -11.51
C SER A 85 25.85 11.88 -12.37
N GLY A 86 25.79 12.19 -13.68
CA GLY A 86 26.88 12.03 -14.65
C GLY A 86 27.77 13.26 -14.76
#